data_AF-K2SNT1-F1
#
_entry.id   AF-K2SNT1-F1
#
_cell.length_a   1.000
_cell.length_b   1.000
_cell.length_c   1.000
_cell.angle_alpha   90.00
_cell.angle_beta   90.00
_cell.angle_gamma   90.00
#
_symmetry.space_group_name_H-M   'P 1'
#
loop_
_entity.id
_entity.type
_entity.pdbx_description
1 polymer ?
#
loop_
_entity_poly.entity_id
_entity_poly.type
_entity_poly.pdbx_seq_one_letter_code
_entity_poly.pdbx_strand_id
1 'polypeptide(L)'
;MCFVLEEEGAIFTGDNVLGHGFTVVEDLSSYMESLKIMESQGCRLGYPAHGIVCGNIQAKLKEYKEQQLGRERRVIQALKDCRDRQQSIGKSGKVSMSVVELARAIYGTIPEHVLKSAFAPMLNEMLMKLAADRKVAFELNCGERRWFAGPRS
;
A
#
# COMPACT_ATOMS: atom_id res chain seq x y z
N MET A 1 -0.90 8.11 17.19
CA MET A 1 0.07 8.80 18.07
C MET A 1 0.95 7.73 18.69
N CYS A 2 2.27 7.90 18.69
CA CYS A 2 3.25 6.95 19.22
C CYS A 2 4.14 7.65 20.25
N PHE A 3 4.61 6.92 21.25
CA PHE A 3 5.42 7.49 22.35
C PHE A 3 6.71 6.69 22.52
N VAL A 4 7.82 7.38 22.73
CA VAL A 4 9.10 6.75 23.06
C VAL A 4 9.24 6.67 24.57
N LEU A 5 9.60 5.50 25.07
CA LEU A 5 10.02 5.25 26.45
C LEU A 5 11.55 5.15 26.46
N GLU A 6 12.20 6.26 26.76
CA GLU A 6 13.65 6.41 26.63
C GLU A 6 14.40 5.47 27.57
N GLU A 7 13.89 5.25 28.79
CA GLU A 7 14.47 4.41 29.83
C GLU A 7 14.63 2.95 29.39
N GLU A 8 13.74 2.47 28.50
CA GLU A 8 13.78 1.11 27.95
C GLU A 8 14.28 1.06 26.51
N GLY A 9 14.52 2.20 25.87
CA GLY A 9 14.74 2.27 24.43
C GLY A 9 13.60 1.63 23.65
N ALA A 10 12.36 1.86 24.09
CA ALA A 10 11.15 1.24 23.57
C ALA A 10 10.19 2.26 22.96
N ILE A 11 9.29 1.80 22.08
CA ILE A 11 8.25 2.65 21.49
C ILE A 11 6.88 2.02 21.68
N PHE A 12 5.93 2.79 22.22
CA PHE A 12 4.51 2.47 22.18
C PHE A 12 3.98 2.79 20.78
N THR A 13 3.63 1.75 20.03
CA THR A 13 3.29 1.87 18.60
C THR A 13 1.81 2.09 18.34
N GLY A 14 0.95 1.89 19.35
CA GLY A 14 -0.50 1.93 19.17
C GLY A 14 -0.94 0.97 18.07
N ASP A 15 -1.79 1.46 17.16
CA ASP A 15 -2.22 0.72 15.97
C ASP A 15 -1.36 0.98 14.73
N ASN A 16 -0.32 1.83 14.80
CA ASN A 16 0.55 2.07 13.64
C ASN A 16 1.35 0.82 13.27
N VAL A 17 1.77 0.04 14.27
CA VAL A 17 2.44 -1.25 14.11
C VAL A 17 1.87 -2.20 15.15
N LEU A 18 1.45 -3.38 14.71
CA LEU A 18 0.81 -4.40 15.53
C LEU A 18 1.79 -5.53 15.84
N GLY A 19 1.58 -6.21 16.96
CA GLY A 19 2.35 -7.41 17.30
C GLY A 19 2.06 -8.57 16.33
N HIS A 20 0.80 -8.67 15.89
CA HIS A 20 0.33 -9.63 14.91
C HIS A 20 -0.52 -8.95 13.83
N GLY A 21 -0.45 -9.46 12.60
CA GLY A 21 -1.19 -8.89 11.47
C GLY A 21 -0.62 -7.56 11.00
N PHE A 22 -1.48 -6.76 10.36
CA PHE A 22 -1.14 -5.47 9.77
C PHE A 22 -2.23 -4.45 10.07
N THR A 23 -1.84 -3.18 10.05
CA THR A 23 -2.77 -2.07 10.30
C THR A 23 -3.56 -1.71 9.04
N VAL A 24 -4.75 -1.15 9.25
CA VAL A 24 -5.54 -0.51 8.20
C VAL A 24 -5.10 0.95 8.13
N VAL A 25 -4.90 1.45 6.90
CA VAL A 25 -4.32 2.76 6.67
C VAL A 25 -5.27 3.61 5.84
N GLU A 26 -5.61 4.79 6.35
CA GLU A 26 -6.48 5.75 5.66
C GLU A 26 -5.69 6.64 4.70
N ASP A 27 -4.54 7.19 5.13
CA ASP A 27 -3.61 7.90 4.24
C ASP A 27 -2.25 7.20 4.22
N LEU A 28 -1.96 6.58 3.09
CA LEU A 28 -0.76 5.77 2.94
C LEU A 28 0.53 6.62 2.95
N SER A 29 0.45 7.86 2.48
CA SER A 29 1.62 8.74 2.38
C SER A 29 2.10 9.13 3.78
N SER A 30 1.20 9.65 4.63
CA SER A 30 1.50 9.99 6.02
C SER A 30 1.87 8.76 6.83
N TYR A 31 1.24 7.61 6.55
CA TYR A 31 1.60 6.36 7.23
C TYR A 31 3.05 5.93 6.95
N MET A 32 3.47 5.95 5.69
CA MET A 32 4.85 5.60 5.32
C MET A 32 5.87 6.56 5.94
N GLU A 33 5.53 7.84 6.05
CA GLU A 33 6.36 8.81 6.76
C GLU A 33 6.43 8.51 8.27
N SER A 34 5.30 8.16 8.90
CA SER A 34 5.28 7.76 10.30
C SER A 34 6.17 6.55 10.58
N LEU A 35 6.23 5.56 9.67
CA LEU A 35 7.13 4.41 9.80
C LEU A 35 8.62 4.79 9.70
N LYS A 36 8.96 5.83 8.93
CA LYS A 36 10.34 6.37 8.89
C LYS A 36 10.68 7.07 10.19
N ILE A 37 9.77 7.91 10.69
CA ILE A 37 9.95 8.62 11.97
C ILE A 37 10.09 7.62 13.12
N MET A 38 9.30 6.55 13.14
CA MET A 38 9.40 5.50 14.16
C MET A 38 10.73 4.74 14.07
N GLU A 39 11.19 4.43 12.85
CA GLU A 39 12.48 3.76 12.64
C GLU A 39 13.65 4.64 13.12
N SER A 40 13.61 5.94 12.81
CA SER A 40 14.67 6.88 13.19
C SER A 40 14.81 7.09 14.70
N GLN A 41 13.82 6.69 15.51
CA GLN A 41 13.95 6.70 16.97
C GLN A 41 14.95 5.67 17.49
N GLY A 42 15.35 4.69 16.67
CA GLY A 42 16.36 3.70 17.06
C GLY A 42 15.96 2.77 18.21
N CYS A 43 14.67 2.73 18.56
CA CYS A 43 14.14 1.87 19.62
C CYS A 43 14.35 0.39 19.28
N ARG A 44 14.51 -0.45 20.30
CA ARG A 44 14.71 -1.91 20.17
C ARG A 44 13.43 -2.70 20.44
N LEU A 45 12.62 -2.23 21.39
CA LEU A 45 11.35 -2.84 21.78
C LEU A 45 10.15 -2.06 21.25
N GLY A 46 9.06 -2.76 20.95
CA GLY A 46 7.80 -2.16 20.54
C GLY A 46 6.62 -2.68 21.36
N TYR A 47 5.81 -1.78 21.90
CA TYR A 47 4.59 -2.07 22.64
C TYR A 47 3.35 -1.69 21.82
N PRO A 48 2.75 -2.65 21.09
CA PRO A 48 1.56 -2.40 20.29
C PRO A 48 0.29 -2.35 21.13
N ALA A 49 -0.75 -1.71 20.61
CA ALA A 49 -2.09 -1.77 21.22
C ALA A 49 -2.70 -3.18 21.10
N HIS A 50 -2.31 -3.93 20.06
CA HIS A 50 -2.79 -5.28 19.80
C HIS A 50 -1.66 -6.24 19.43
N GLY A 51 -1.79 -7.49 19.90
CA GLY A 51 -0.82 -8.55 19.68
C GLY A 51 0.27 -8.57 20.76
N ILE A 52 1.36 -9.28 20.47
CA ILE A 52 2.47 -9.45 21.42
C ILE A 52 3.48 -8.31 21.33
N VAL A 53 4.26 -8.15 22.39
CA VAL A 53 5.41 -7.24 22.41
C VAL A 53 6.37 -7.58 21.26
N CYS A 54 6.81 -6.56 20.54
CA CYS A 54 7.78 -6.67 19.47
C CYS A 54 9.19 -6.61 20.07
N GLY A 55 9.84 -7.77 20.22
CA GLY A 55 11.22 -7.86 20.72
C GLY A 55 12.28 -7.24 19.81
N ASN A 56 11.95 -7.01 18.53
CA ASN A 56 12.78 -6.30 17.57
C ASN A 56 11.91 -5.39 16.70
N ILE A 57 11.65 -4.18 17.20
CA ILE A 57 10.77 -3.22 16.49
C ILE A 57 11.37 -2.75 15.17
N GLN A 58 12.69 -2.68 15.04
CA GLN A 58 13.35 -2.27 13.79
C GLN A 58 13.08 -3.28 12.66
N ALA A 59 13.20 -4.57 12.95
CA ALA A 59 12.86 -5.62 12.00
C ALA A 59 11.36 -5.54 11.62
N LYS A 60 10.49 -5.35 12.60
CA LYS A 60 9.04 -5.23 12.36
C LYS A 60 8.69 -4.03 11.49
N LEU A 61 9.28 -2.86 11.74
CA LEU A 61 9.10 -1.66 10.92
C LEU A 61 9.56 -1.88 9.48
N LYS A 62 10.69 -2.57 9.29
CA LYS A 62 11.20 -2.95 7.98
C LYS A 62 10.25 -3.91 7.26
N GLU A 63 9.72 -4.92 7.94
CA GLU A 63 8.70 -5.83 7.37
C GLU A 63 7.48 -5.06 6.85
N TYR A 64 6.98 -4.11 7.63
CA TYR A 64 5.85 -3.27 7.23
C TYR A 64 6.16 -2.44 5.97
N LYS A 65 7.34 -1.79 5.92
CA LYS A 65 7.78 -1.03 4.74
C LYS A 65 7.93 -1.94 3.52
N GLU A 66 8.56 -3.10 3.67
CA GLU A 66 8.79 -4.05 2.58
C GLU A 66 7.49 -4.62 2.03
N GLN A 67 6.54 -4.94 2.91
CA GLN A 67 5.22 -5.39 2.51
C GLN A 67 4.52 -4.31 1.68
N GLN A 68 4.58 -3.05 2.14
CA GLN A 68 3.96 -1.95 1.43
C GLN A 68 4.59 -1.70 0.05
N LEU A 69 5.92 -1.70 -0.03
CA LEU A 69 6.65 -1.61 -1.30
C LEU A 69 6.34 -2.80 -2.22
N GLY A 70 6.16 -4.00 -1.65
CA GLY A 70 5.73 -5.18 -2.40
C GLY A 70 4.33 -5.05 -2.99
N ARG A 71 3.38 -4.47 -2.23
CA ARG A 71 2.05 -4.15 -2.74
C ARG A 71 2.12 -3.12 -3.87
N GLU A 72 2.90 -2.05 -3.71
CA GLU A 72 3.10 -1.04 -4.77
C GLU A 72 3.65 -1.66 -6.06
N ARG A 73 4.67 -2.52 -5.96
CA ARG A 73 5.23 -3.22 -7.13
C ARG A 73 4.19 -4.08 -7.83
N ARG A 74 3.35 -4.82 -7.09
CA ARG A 74 2.27 -5.62 -7.69
C ARG A 74 1.24 -4.77 -8.43
N VAL A 75 0.88 -3.61 -7.88
CA VAL A 75 -0.03 -2.67 -8.54
C VAL A 75 0.54 -2.17 -9.86
N ILE A 76 1.80 -1.69 -9.84
CA ILE A 76 2.46 -1.20 -11.04
C ILE A 76 2.60 -2.31 -12.09
N GLN A 77 2.98 -3.52 -11.66
CA GLN A 77 3.15 -4.66 -12.55
C GLN A 77 1.82 -5.06 -13.22
N ALA A 78 0.73 -5.13 -12.47
CA ALA A 78 -0.59 -5.44 -13.03
C ALA A 78 -1.05 -4.43 -14.10
N LEU A 79 -0.75 -3.14 -13.89
CA LEU A 79 -1.02 -2.10 -14.89
C LEU A 79 -0.15 -2.25 -16.15
N LYS A 80 1.13 -2.62 -15.98
CA LYS A 80 2.06 -2.89 -17.10
C LYS A 80 1.63 -4.13 -17.89
N ASP A 81 1.33 -5.23 -17.22
CA ASP A 81 0.90 -6.49 -17.86
C ASP A 81 -0.39 -6.30 -18.67
N CYS A 82 -1.33 -5.50 -18.16
CA CYS A 82 -2.57 -5.17 -18.87
C CYS A 82 -2.29 -4.40 -20.16
N ARG A 83 -1.42 -3.39 -20.10
CA ARG A 83 -1.00 -2.62 -21.28
C ARG A 83 -0.33 -3.53 -22.32
N ASP A 84 0.62 -4.35 -21.88
CA ASP A 84 1.43 -5.19 -22.77
C ASP A 84 0.55 -6.27 -23.44
N ARG A 85 -0.41 -6.85 -22.71
CA ARG A 85 -1.41 -7.78 -23.26
C ARG A 85 -2.33 -7.14 -24.31
N GLN A 86 -2.73 -5.88 -24.13
CA GLN A 86 -3.59 -5.22 -25.11
C GLN A 86 -2.83 -4.77 -26.36
N GLN A 87 -1.55 -4.42 -26.22
CA GLN A 87 -0.67 -4.15 -27.36
C GLN A 87 -0.48 -5.40 -28.23
N SER A 88 -0.34 -6.59 -27.64
CA SER A 88 -0.21 -7.84 -28.41
C SER A 88 -1.48 -8.22 -29.18
N ILE A 89 -2.65 -7.69 -28.80
CA ILE A 89 -3.94 -7.91 -29.48
C ILE A 89 -4.21 -6.82 -30.54
N GLY A 90 -3.25 -5.91 -30.79
CA GLY A 90 -3.37 -4.88 -31.83
C GLY A 90 -4.34 -3.74 -31.49
N LYS A 91 -4.79 -3.64 -30.22
CA LYS A 91 -5.57 -2.49 -29.76
C LYS A 91 -4.64 -1.30 -29.50
N SER A 92 -4.52 -0.43 -30.48
CA SER A 92 -3.85 0.87 -30.32
C SER A 92 -4.75 1.83 -29.54
N GLY A 93 -4.58 1.85 -28.22
CA GLY A 93 -5.29 2.77 -27.33
C GLY A 93 -4.61 2.87 -25.97
N LYS A 94 -4.87 3.96 -25.25
CA LYS A 94 -4.42 4.13 -23.87
C LYS A 94 -5.20 3.14 -22.99
N VAL A 95 -4.48 2.15 -22.46
CA VAL A 95 -5.08 1.07 -21.68
C VAL A 95 -5.12 1.48 -20.21
N SER A 96 -6.34 1.62 -19.69
CA SER A 96 -6.59 2.02 -18.31
C SER A 96 -7.52 1.02 -17.60
N MET A 97 -7.39 0.88 -16.28
CA MET A 97 -8.16 -0.05 -15.45
C MET A 97 -8.92 0.69 -14.35
N SER A 98 -10.15 0.26 -14.05
CA SER A 98 -10.81 0.67 -12.80
C SER A 98 -10.13 0.02 -11.59
N VAL A 99 -10.40 0.55 -10.39
CA VAL A 99 -9.90 -0.05 -9.14
C VAL A 99 -10.39 -1.48 -8.97
N VAL A 100 -11.63 -1.77 -9.36
CA VAL A 100 -12.25 -3.10 -9.27
C VAL A 100 -11.59 -4.08 -10.23
N GLU A 101 -11.33 -3.66 -11.47
CA GLU A 101 -10.61 -4.47 -12.47
C GLU A 101 -9.19 -4.78 -11.98
N LEU A 102 -8.50 -3.79 -11.44
CA LEU A 102 -7.15 -3.94 -10.90
C LEU A 102 -7.12 -4.90 -9.70
N ALA A 103 -8.09 -4.77 -8.79
CA ALA A 103 -8.21 -5.65 -7.64
C ALA A 103 -8.38 -7.12 -8.05
N ARG A 104 -9.23 -7.37 -9.05
CA ARG A 104 -9.42 -8.71 -9.62
C ARG A 104 -8.15 -9.22 -10.32
N ALA A 105 -7.40 -8.35 -10.98
CA ALA A 105 -6.14 -8.73 -11.62
C ALA A 105 -5.05 -9.12 -10.62
N ILE A 106 -4.97 -8.45 -9.46
CA ILE A 106 -3.93 -8.69 -8.45
C ILE A 106 -4.27 -9.86 -7.53
N TYR A 107 -5.53 -9.95 -7.09
CA TYR A 107 -5.96 -10.87 -6.04
C TYR A 107 -6.88 -12.00 -6.53
N GLY A 108 -7.23 -12.01 -7.81
CA GLY A 108 -8.10 -13.03 -8.41
C GLY A 108 -9.56 -12.91 -7.99
N THR A 109 -10.19 -14.07 -7.79
CA THR A 109 -11.62 -14.17 -7.47
C THR A 109 -11.86 -13.92 -5.98
N ILE A 110 -12.39 -12.76 -5.64
CA ILE A 110 -12.76 -12.36 -4.27
C ILE A 110 -14.29 -12.13 -4.22
N PRO A 111 -14.98 -12.47 -3.11
CA PRO A 111 -16.37 -12.08 -2.92
C PRO A 111 -16.58 -10.56 -3.09
N GLU A 112 -17.64 -10.18 -3.81
CA GLU A 112 -17.89 -8.79 -4.24
C GLU A 112 -17.94 -7.80 -3.05
N HIS A 113 -18.49 -8.23 -1.92
CA HIS A 113 -18.56 -7.38 -0.72
C HIS A 113 -17.17 -7.07 -0.18
N VAL A 114 -16.27 -8.05 -0.09
CA VAL A 114 -14.87 -7.87 0.38
C VAL A 114 -14.07 -7.02 -0.61
N LEU A 115 -14.31 -7.23 -1.91
CA LEU A 115 -13.68 -6.45 -2.96
C LEU A 115 -13.98 -4.96 -2.77
N LYS A 116 -15.25 -4.62 -2.52
CA LYS A 116 -15.72 -3.24 -2.36
C LYS A 116 -15.37 -2.64 -1.01
N SER A 117 -15.47 -3.40 0.09
CA SER A 117 -15.30 -2.85 1.43
C SER A 117 -13.84 -2.78 1.89
N ALA A 118 -12.96 -3.65 1.39
CA ALA A 118 -11.59 -3.76 1.87
C ALA A 118 -10.55 -3.47 0.78
N PHE A 119 -10.62 -4.18 -0.35
CA PHE A 119 -9.56 -4.08 -1.37
C PHE A 119 -9.64 -2.81 -2.20
N ALA A 120 -10.83 -2.37 -2.59
CA ALA A 120 -10.99 -1.17 -3.40
C ALA A 120 -10.53 0.12 -2.69
N PRO A 121 -10.89 0.38 -1.42
CA PRO A 121 -10.37 1.55 -0.69
C PRO A 121 -8.85 1.48 -0.53
N MET A 122 -8.32 0.32 -0.13
CA MET A 122 -6.86 0.13 0.02
C MET A 122 -6.11 0.40 -1.30
N LEU A 123 -6.59 -0.15 -2.42
CA LEU A 123 -5.97 0.07 -3.72
C LEU A 123 -6.12 1.51 -4.20
N ASN A 124 -7.23 2.17 -3.90
CA ASN A 124 -7.42 3.58 -4.20
C ASN A 124 -6.33 4.43 -3.52
N GLU A 125 -6.10 4.24 -2.22
CA GLU A 125 -5.06 4.99 -1.50
C GLU A 125 -3.66 4.71 -2.04
N MET A 126 -3.38 3.46 -2.39
CA MET A 126 -2.13 3.12 -3.05
C MET A 126 -1.96 3.82 -4.40
N LEU A 127 -3.01 3.84 -5.23
CA LEU A 127 -2.97 4.48 -6.54
C LEU A 127 -2.82 6.00 -6.43
N MET A 128 -3.50 6.63 -5.46
CA MET A 128 -3.35 8.05 -5.16
C MET A 128 -1.91 8.38 -4.74
N LYS A 129 -1.32 7.61 -3.81
CA LYS A 129 0.09 7.76 -3.45
C LYS A 129 1.01 7.57 -4.68
N LEU A 130 0.81 6.52 -5.46
CA LEU A 130 1.64 6.22 -6.62
C LEU A 130 1.53 7.32 -7.70
N ALA A 131 0.38 7.99 -7.82
CA ALA A 131 0.24 9.15 -8.69
C ALA A 131 0.96 10.38 -8.15
N ALA A 132 0.92 10.63 -6.84
CA ALA A 132 1.72 11.67 -6.20
C ALA A 132 3.23 11.42 -6.45
N ASP A 133 3.66 10.16 -6.38
CA ASP A 133 5.01 9.70 -6.73
C ASP A 133 5.31 9.71 -8.25
N ARG A 134 4.35 10.07 -9.11
CA ARG A 134 4.43 10.05 -10.59
C ARG A 134 4.73 8.69 -11.22
N LYS A 135 4.46 7.59 -10.52
CA LYS A 135 4.68 6.21 -11.00
C LYS A 135 3.50 5.69 -11.84
N VAL A 136 2.30 6.15 -11.52
CA VAL A 136 1.06 5.85 -12.25
C VAL A 136 0.31 7.14 -12.55
N ALA A 137 -0.64 7.09 -13.46
CA ALA A 137 -1.54 8.20 -13.74
C ALA A 137 -2.96 7.68 -13.96
N PHE A 138 -3.94 8.58 -13.99
CA PHE A 138 -5.32 8.24 -14.26
C PHE A 138 -5.96 9.18 -15.27
N GLU A 139 -7.04 8.73 -15.86
CA GLU A 139 -7.97 9.52 -16.66
C GLU A 139 -9.38 9.39 -16.09
N LEU A 140 -10.22 10.37 -16.38
CA LEU A 140 -11.63 10.32 -16.03
C LEU A 140 -12.39 9.76 -17.23
N ASN A 141 -13.09 8.64 -17.03
CA ASN A 141 -13.98 8.04 -18.00
C ASN A 141 -15.36 7.90 -17.36
N CYS A 142 -16.36 8.62 -17.88
CA CYS A 142 -17.73 8.66 -17.34
C CYS A 142 -17.81 8.92 -15.82
N GLY A 143 -16.92 9.78 -15.29
CA GLY A 143 -16.85 10.09 -13.86
C GLY A 143 -16.07 9.09 -12.99
N GLU A 144 -15.59 7.99 -13.57
CA GLU A 144 -14.74 7.02 -12.91
C GLU A 144 -13.26 7.28 -13.22
N ARG A 145 -12.39 7.18 -12.22
CA ARG A 145 -10.93 7.19 -12.43
C ARG A 145 -10.49 5.84 -12.98
N ARG A 146 -9.85 5.86 -14.15
CA ARG A 146 -9.20 4.70 -14.74
C ARG A 146 -7.69 4.91 -14.77
N TRP A 147 -6.96 3.92 -14.27
CA TRP A 147 -5.55 4.00 -13.92
C TRP A 147 -4.68 3.30 -14.96
N PHE A 148 -3.51 3.85 -15.22
CA PHE A 148 -2.52 3.29 -16.15
C PHE A 148 -1.09 3.55 -15.66
N ALA A 149 -0.15 2.70 -16.07
CA ALA A 149 1.26 2.88 -15.73
C ALA A 149 1.81 4.19 -16.35
N GLY A 150 2.58 4.96 -15.58
CA GLY A 150 3.14 6.23 -16.04
C GLY A 150 4.12 6.06 -17.22
N PRO A 151 4.35 7.13 -18.01
CA PRO A 151 5.31 7.10 -19.12
C PRO A 151 6.72 6.88 -18.57
N ARG A 152 7.25 5.66 -18.79
CA ARG A 152 8.55 5.14 -18.31
C ARG A 152 8.65 5.00 -16.78
N SER A 153 8.37 3.80 -16.30
CA SER A 153 8.82 3.27 -15.00
C SER A 153 9.61 1.99 -15.20
#